data_AF-A0A4Y7RTU7-F1
#
_entry.id   AF-A0A4Y7RTU7-F1
#
_cell.length_a   1.000
_cell.length_b   1.000
_cell.length_c   1.000
_cell.angle_alpha   90.00
_cell.angle_beta   90.00
_cell.angle_gamma   90.00
#
_symmetry.space_group_name_H-M   'P 1'
#
loop_
_entity.id
_entity.type
_entity.pdbx_description
1 polymer ?
#
loop_
_entity_poly.entity_id
_entity_poly.type
_entity_poly.pdbx_seq_one_letter_code
_entity_poly.pdbx_strand_id
1 'polypeptide(L)'
;MNQKEIIEINGMEDLITQKEIDEINEGIPFVDTKIYWKENYGWTSQYWDKLYKMGWRMVQSKKDPKIVIAQDENGNFCFSAQDRIDLLKTLVHYFIGGG
;
A
#
# COMPACT_ATOMS: atom_id res chain seq x y z
N MET A 1 -24.86 22.03 -10.14
CA MET A 1 -24.14 21.11 -9.24
C MET A 1 -22.86 20.73 -9.97
N ASN A 2 -21.73 21.30 -9.56
CA ASN A 2 -20.48 21.28 -10.33
C ASN A 2 -19.75 19.93 -10.19
N GLN A 3 -19.52 19.24 -11.31
CA GLN A 3 -18.70 18.02 -11.40
C GLN A 3 -17.19 18.26 -11.22
N LYS A 4 -16.79 19.40 -10.61
CA LYS A 4 -15.38 19.80 -10.47
C LYS A 4 -14.78 19.52 -9.08
N GLU A 5 -15.56 19.00 -8.14
CA GLU A 5 -15.10 18.74 -6.75
C GLU A 5 -14.92 17.26 -6.42
N ILE A 6 -15.09 16.34 -7.39
CA ILE A 6 -14.71 14.92 -7.24
C ILE A 6 -13.39 14.67 -7.99
N ILE A 7 -12.39 15.54 -7.79
CA ILE A 7 -11.01 15.35 -8.28
C ILE A 7 -10.03 15.82 -7.20
N GLU A 8 -10.28 15.41 -5.96
CA GLU A 8 -9.32 15.48 -4.85
C GLU A 8 -9.54 14.17 -4.09
N ILE A 9 -8.91 13.04 -4.45
CA ILE A 9 -7.68 12.48 -3.86
C ILE A 9 -7.04 11.46 -4.85
N ASN A 10 -7.19 11.63 -6.17
CA ASN A 10 -6.66 10.66 -7.17
C ASN A 10 -5.35 11.13 -7.86
N GLY A 11 -4.65 12.11 -7.27
CA GLY A 11 -3.58 12.85 -7.94
C GLY A 11 -2.16 12.31 -7.81
N MET A 12 -1.94 11.13 -7.23
CA MET A 12 -0.57 10.60 -7.04
C MET A 12 -0.48 9.07 -6.96
N GLU A 13 -1.49 8.34 -7.43
CA GLU A 13 -1.43 6.89 -7.57
C GLU A 13 -1.23 6.54 -9.06
N ASP A 14 -0.21 5.71 -9.34
CA ASP A 14 0.04 4.97 -10.59
C ASP A 14 0.78 5.60 -11.76
N LEU A 15 2.05 5.96 -11.53
CA LEU A 15 3.04 5.81 -12.61
C LEU A 15 3.54 4.37 -12.77
N ILE A 16 3.26 3.48 -11.80
CA ILE A 16 3.69 2.09 -11.88
C ILE A 16 2.71 1.28 -12.75
N THR A 17 3.28 0.58 -13.71
CA THR A 17 2.57 -0.26 -14.66
C THR A 17 2.39 -1.68 -14.14
N GLN A 18 1.42 -2.41 -14.68
CA GLN A 18 1.27 -3.84 -14.39
C GLN A 18 2.56 -4.62 -14.68
N LYS A 19 3.31 -4.25 -15.72
CA LYS A 19 4.59 -4.90 -16.06
C LYS A 19 5.62 -4.74 -14.95
N GLU A 20 5.77 -3.53 -14.40
CA GLU A 20 6.70 -3.30 -13.29
C GLU A 20 6.26 -4.05 -12.02
N ILE A 21 4.94 -4.17 -11.80
CA ILE A 21 4.41 -5.00 -10.72
C ILE A 21 4.71 -6.49 -10.93
N ASP A 22 4.61 -6.98 -12.17
CA ASP A 22 4.93 -8.36 -12.51
C ASP A 22 6.43 -8.64 -12.23
N GLU A 23 7.33 -7.74 -12.64
CA GLU A 23 8.77 -7.80 -12.35
C GLU A 23 9.06 -7.79 -10.83
N ILE A 24 8.33 -6.97 -10.05
CA ILE A 24 8.43 -7.00 -8.58
C ILE A 24 7.96 -8.36 -8.02
N ASN A 25 6.85 -8.88 -8.53
CA ASN A 25 6.24 -10.12 -8.07
C ASN A 25 7.06 -11.38 -8.42
N GLU A 26 7.93 -11.32 -9.44
CA GLU A 26 8.91 -12.38 -9.71
C GLU A 26 9.90 -12.55 -8.55
N GLY A 27 10.25 -11.46 -7.86
CA GLY A 27 11.13 -11.47 -6.69
C GLY A 27 10.44 -11.81 -5.37
N ILE A 28 9.11 -11.92 -5.34
CA ILE A 28 8.33 -12.19 -4.12
C ILE A 28 7.98 -13.69 -4.06
N PRO A 29 8.55 -14.45 -3.12
CA PRO A 29 8.31 -15.90 -3.06
C PRO A 29 6.94 -16.27 -2.47
N PHE A 30 6.30 -15.38 -1.70
CA PHE A 30 5.03 -15.66 -1.03
C PHE A 30 3.84 -15.10 -1.80
N VAL A 31 2.92 -15.97 -2.20
CA VAL A 31 1.72 -15.59 -2.97
C VAL A 31 0.90 -14.52 -2.23
N ASP A 32 0.77 -14.64 -0.91
CA ASP A 32 -0.01 -13.72 -0.08
C ASP A 32 0.52 -12.28 -0.11
N THR A 33 1.81 -12.09 -0.36
CA THR A 33 2.44 -10.76 -0.38
C THR A 33 2.64 -10.22 -1.80
N LYS A 34 2.27 -10.98 -2.83
CA LYS A 34 2.27 -10.48 -4.22
C LYS A 34 1.28 -9.35 -4.39
N ILE A 35 1.70 -8.36 -5.17
CA ILE A 35 0.97 -7.12 -5.40
C ILE A 35 0.01 -7.31 -6.58
N TYR A 36 -1.23 -6.87 -6.43
CA TYR A 36 -2.25 -6.86 -7.47
C TYR A 36 -3.08 -5.58 -7.44
N TRP A 37 -3.72 -5.26 -8.57
CA TRP A 37 -4.63 -4.13 -8.70
C TRP A 37 -6.02 -4.49 -8.15
N LYS A 38 -6.57 -3.65 -7.28
CA LYS A 38 -7.94 -3.76 -6.79
C LYS A 38 -8.73 -2.52 -7.17
N GLU A 39 -9.81 -2.74 -7.92
CA GLU A 39 -10.70 -1.67 -8.38
C GLU A 39 -11.18 -0.81 -7.20
N ASN A 40 -11.14 0.52 -7.37
CA ASN A 40 -11.49 1.51 -6.36
C ASN A 40 -10.64 1.49 -5.07
N TYR A 41 -9.50 0.81 -5.08
CA TYR A 41 -8.59 0.75 -3.93
C TYR A 41 -7.12 1.05 -4.29
N GLY A 42 -6.70 0.65 -5.48
CA GLY A 42 -5.33 0.73 -5.94
C GLY A 42 -4.55 -0.57 -5.75
N TRP A 43 -3.23 -0.50 -5.91
CA TRP A 43 -2.35 -1.64 -5.65
C TRP A 43 -2.43 -2.13 -4.21
N THR A 44 -2.45 -3.44 -4.02
CA THR A 44 -2.54 -4.07 -2.72
C THR A 44 -1.98 -5.49 -2.74
N SER A 45 -2.02 -6.19 -1.61
CA SER A 45 -1.68 -7.61 -1.50
C SER A 45 -2.68 -8.32 -0.59
N GLN A 46 -2.75 -9.65 -0.66
CA GLN A 46 -3.67 -10.41 0.21
C GLN A 46 -3.29 -10.25 1.68
N TYR A 47 -1.98 -10.17 1.96
CA TYR A 47 -1.46 -9.91 3.29
C TYR A 47 -1.90 -8.53 3.80
N TRP A 48 -1.82 -7.49 2.97
CA TRP A 48 -2.35 -6.18 3.35
C TRP A 48 -3.86 -6.20 3.57
N ASP A 49 -4.62 -6.89 2.71
CA ASP A 49 -6.06 -7.06 2.88
C ASP A 49 -6.40 -7.75 4.22
N LYS A 50 -5.55 -8.66 4.73
CA LYS A 50 -5.68 -9.26 6.08
C LYS A 50 -5.42 -8.24 7.19
N LEU A 51 -4.32 -7.48 7.11
CA LEU A 51 -4.00 -6.43 8.09
C LEU A 51 -5.09 -5.35 8.13
N TYR A 52 -5.56 -4.92 6.97
CA TYR A 52 -6.63 -3.93 6.85
C TYR A 52 -7.92 -4.38 7.56
N LYS A 53 -8.27 -5.68 7.44
CA LYS A 53 -9.39 -6.29 8.17
C LYS A 53 -9.17 -6.33 9.69
N MET A 54 -7.93 -6.42 10.14
CA MET A 54 -7.58 -6.36 11.57
C MET A 54 -7.64 -4.94 12.13
N GLY A 55 -7.74 -3.92 11.29
CA GLY A 55 -7.84 -2.51 11.71
C GLY A 55 -6.69 -1.64 11.22
N TRP A 56 -5.68 -2.22 10.55
CA TRP A 56 -4.52 -1.47 10.07
C TRP A 56 -4.90 -0.49 8.97
N ARG A 57 -4.20 0.64 8.89
CA ARG A 57 -4.46 1.69 7.90
C ARG A 57 -3.17 2.22 7.29
N MET A 58 -3.21 2.50 5.99
CA MET A 58 -2.21 3.33 5.31
C MET A 58 -2.71 4.77 5.34
N VAL A 59 -1.89 5.67 5.87
CA VAL A 59 -2.19 7.10 5.97
C VAL A 59 -1.02 7.92 5.44
N GLN A 60 -1.31 9.08 4.88
CA GLN A 60 -0.27 9.99 4.45
C GLN A 60 0.32 10.73 5.66
N SER A 61 1.64 10.88 5.68
CA SER A 61 2.31 11.59 6.76
C SER A 61 1.92 13.07 6.76
N LYS A 62 1.55 13.59 7.93
CA LYS A 62 1.25 15.02 8.13
C LYS A 62 2.48 15.92 7.99
N LYS A 63 3.69 15.35 8.17
CA LYS A 63 4.96 16.09 8.10
C LYS A 63 5.53 16.12 6.69
N ASP A 64 5.32 15.03 5.93
CA ASP A 64 5.76 14.92 4.55
C ASP A 64 4.69 14.17 3.75
N PRO A 65 3.88 14.86 2.93
CA PRO A 65 2.85 14.21 2.14
C PRO A 65 3.40 13.15 1.17
N LYS A 66 4.70 13.14 0.87
CA LYS A 66 5.28 12.10 0.03
C LYS A 66 5.55 10.80 0.79
N ILE A 67 5.26 10.72 2.09
CA ILE A 67 5.47 9.51 2.88
C ILE A 67 4.13 8.87 3.20
N VAL A 68 4.01 7.58 2.91
CA VAL A 68 2.91 6.72 3.34
C VAL A 68 3.32 5.99 4.61
N ILE A 69 2.42 5.94 5.58
CA ILE A 69 2.64 5.33 6.89
C ILE A 69 1.63 4.20 7.07
N ALA A 70 2.09 3.04 7.52
CA ALA A 70 1.24 1.97 8.02
C ALA A 70 1.08 2.10 9.53
N GLN A 71 -0.17 2.14 9.98
CA GLN A 71 -0.56 2.15 11.37
C GLN A 71 -1.26 0.84 11.73
N ASP A 72 -1.01 0.33 12.93
CA ASP A 72 -1.74 -0.81 13.50
C ASP A 72 -3.19 -0.44 13.86
N GLU A 73 -3.95 -1.40 14.38
CA GLU A 73 -5.33 -1.22 14.81
C GLU A 73 -5.51 -0.21 15.97
N ASN A 74 -4.44 0.10 16.69
CA ASN A 74 -4.43 1.09 17.78
C ASN A 74 -3.95 2.47 17.29
N GLY A 75 -3.58 2.61 16.02
CA GLY A 75 -3.03 3.83 15.44
C GLY A 75 -1.53 4.02 15.68
N ASN A 76 -0.82 3.00 16.18
CA ASN A 76 0.63 3.07 16.37
C ASN A 76 1.35 2.99 15.03
N PHE A 77 2.44 3.74 14.91
CA PHE A 77 3.29 3.73 13.73
C PHE A 77 4.08 2.43 13.65
N CYS A 78 3.91 1.66 12.56
CA CYS A 78 4.65 0.42 12.33
C CYS A 78 5.71 0.59 11.25
N PHE A 79 5.32 1.13 10.09
CA PHE A 79 6.19 1.27 8.92
C PHE A 79 5.92 2.60 8.20
N SER A 80 6.90 3.06 7.43
CA SER A 80 6.74 4.18 6.51
C SER A 80 7.56 3.96 5.24
N ALA A 81 7.05 4.42 4.12
CA ALA A 81 7.74 4.34 2.83
C ALA A 81 7.40 5.55 1.95
N GLN A 82 8.14 5.70 0.84
CA GLN A 82 7.98 6.82 -0.09
C GLN A 82 6.68 6.75 -0.90
N ASP A 83 6.09 5.56 -1.03
CA ASP A 83 4.79 5.38 -1.61
C ASP A 83 4.17 4.06 -1.13
N ARG A 84 2.96 3.80 -1.62
CA ARG A 84 2.20 2.58 -1.32
C ARG A 84 2.92 1.31 -1.77
N ILE A 85 3.56 1.31 -2.94
CA ILE A 85 4.25 0.14 -3.49
C ILE A 85 5.45 -0.22 -2.63
N ASP A 86 6.25 0.78 -2.25
CA ASP A 86 7.40 0.58 -1.38
C ASP A 86 6.99 0.12 0.02
N LEU A 87 5.82 0.55 0.49
CA LEU A 87 5.25 0.02 1.72
C LEU A 87 4.85 -1.45 1.56
N LEU A 88 4.17 -1.81 0.47
CA LEU A 88 3.80 -3.20 0.18
C LEU A 88 5.03 -4.11 0.03
N LYS A 89 6.11 -3.64 -0.60
CA LYS A 89 7.41 -4.35 -0.65
C LYS A 89 7.98 -4.57 0.75
N THR A 90 7.89 -3.56 1.62
CA THR A 90 8.35 -3.65 3.01
C THR A 90 7.58 -4.72 3.79
N LEU A 91 6.28 -4.86 3.54
CA LEU A 91 5.45 -5.90 4.16
C LEU A 91 5.88 -7.32 3.78
N VAL A 92 6.49 -7.52 2.61
CA VAL A 92 7.07 -8.82 2.23
C VAL A 92 8.16 -9.22 3.24
N HIS A 93 9.04 -8.29 3.61
CA HIS A 93 10.09 -8.56 4.58
C HIS A 93 9.53 -8.78 5.99
N TYR A 94 8.51 -8.01 6.37
CA TYR A 94 7.85 -8.20 7.67
C TYR A 94 7.16 -9.57 7.78
N PHE A 95 6.51 -10.02 6.70
CA PHE A 95 5.92 -11.36 6.62
C PHE A 95 6.95 -12.48 6.82
N ILE A 96 8.20 -12.26 6.40
CA ILE A 96 9.30 -13.23 6.53
C ILE A 96 9.95 -13.20 7.91
N GLY A 97 10.17 -12.00 8.45
CA GLY A 97 10.89 -11.79 9.72
C GLY A 97 10.02 -11.75 10.97
N GLY A 98 8.69 -11.75 10.82
CA GLY A 98 7.71 -11.63 11.90
C GLY A 98 6.70 -12.78 11.89
N GLY A 99 7.12 -13.91 12.45
CA GLY A 99 6.29 -15.07 12.83
C GLY A 99 7.03 -15.88 13.90
#